data_AF-A0AAV3XL40-F1
#
_entry.id   AF-A0AAV3XL40-F1
#
_cell.length_a   1.000
_cell.length_b   1.000
_cell.length_c   1.000
_cell.angle_alpha   90.00
_cell.angle_beta   90.00
_cell.angle_gamma   90.00
#
_symmetry.space_group_name_H-M   'P 1'
#
loop_
_entity.id
_entity.type
_entity.pdbx_description
1 polymer ?
#
loop_
_entity_poly.entity_id
_entity_poly.type
_entity_poly.pdbx_seq_one_letter_code
_entity_poly.pdbx_strand_id
1 'polypeptide(L)'
;MVANLFDANFYRLANPDLAAAGVTTDAQLRDHFLRFGADEGRRFSPFINLGYYRTSNPDLALAGLTTNRQAFEHLEQFGLAEGRRFSVVFNPAFYRSRNPDLVAARLTSNEQLYEHYKNFGTNEGRVASEFFEPSFYLNNNADLRAVGFNFRQAVDHFLNFGIREGRLASPPVSPVQDPGLSTSTALGLGTLLAKASLVNFVGPTNPEDYYLFTLDKPSNVNLSLSSFNSPAQLRLFVDSNTNFRIDPGEQLNTVSSFTPINRTLGAGSYYVDVVTGSSFPTVYQLDLNATPSPTTNPTDPGNTPNNALNLGTLSGTRVLQDFVGSTDRNDFYRFVLGNISNLNLSLTSVSEPVLANIFADRNNNNAIEPSEYVANVYAGAGSINAITQNLGPGTYFVDVIPGNQFSNTNYIMSLSA
;
A
#
# COMPACT_ATOMS: atom_id res chain seq x y z
N MET A 1 0.75 -25.46 23.94
CA MET A 1 0.88 -26.54 22.94
C MET A 1 1.01 -25.86 21.59
N VAL A 2 2.03 -26.20 20.80
CA VAL A 2 2.16 -25.65 19.43
C VAL A 2 1.00 -26.20 18.60
N ALA A 3 0.21 -25.33 17.96
CA ALA A 3 -0.90 -25.78 17.12
C ALA A 3 -0.36 -26.58 15.95
N ASN A 4 -0.95 -27.75 15.67
CA ASN A 4 -0.52 -28.54 14.51
C ASN A 4 -1.11 -27.94 13.23
N LEU A 5 -0.21 -27.40 12.39
CA LEU A 5 -0.55 -26.77 11.12
C LEU A 5 -0.63 -27.77 9.95
N PHE A 6 -0.03 -28.96 10.09
CA PHE A 6 -0.02 -30.02 9.10
C PHE A 6 -1.14 -31.05 9.39
N ASP A 7 -2.06 -31.21 8.45
CA ASP A 7 -3.14 -32.18 8.54
C ASP A 7 -2.81 -33.39 7.64
N ALA A 8 -2.37 -34.49 8.27
CA ALA A 8 -1.96 -35.70 7.55
C ALA A 8 -3.11 -36.36 6.77
N ASN A 9 -4.33 -36.32 7.31
CA ASN A 9 -5.50 -36.89 6.63
C ASN A 9 -5.84 -36.05 5.40
N PHE A 10 -5.84 -34.73 5.54
CA PHE A 10 -6.05 -33.82 4.42
C PHE A 10 -4.95 -33.96 3.37
N TYR A 11 -3.67 -33.98 3.78
CA TYR A 11 -2.54 -34.10 2.86
C TYR A 11 -2.61 -35.41 2.07
N ARG A 12 -2.97 -36.52 2.71
CA ARG A 12 -3.18 -37.81 2.03
C ARG A 12 -4.29 -37.75 0.97
N LEU A 13 -5.42 -37.13 1.31
CA LEU A 13 -6.57 -37.02 0.39
C LEU A 13 -6.29 -36.06 -0.78
N ALA A 14 -5.59 -34.95 -0.51
CA ALA A 14 -5.25 -33.96 -1.52
C ALA A 14 -4.12 -34.41 -2.47
N ASN A 15 -3.34 -35.43 -2.07
CA ASN A 15 -2.16 -35.92 -2.80
C ASN A 15 -2.22 -37.46 -2.94
N PRO A 16 -3.19 -37.99 -3.72
CA PRO A 16 -3.41 -39.44 -3.83
C PRO A 16 -2.24 -40.19 -4.47
N ASP A 17 -1.36 -39.49 -5.19
CA ASP A 17 -0.13 -40.03 -5.78
C ASP A 17 0.84 -40.59 -4.71
N LEU A 18 0.82 -40.04 -3.50
CA LEU A 18 1.71 -40.47 -2.41
C LEU A 18 1.44 -41.91 -1.95
N ALA A 19 0.18 -42.33 -1.99
CA ALA A 19 -0.20 -43.70 -1.66
C ALA A 19 0.43 -44.71 -2.65
N ALA A 20 0.45 -44.38 -3.93
CA ALA A 20 1.09 -45.20 -4.96
C ALA A 20 2.62 -45.27 -4.81
N ALA A 21 3.22 -44.21 -4.23
CA ALA A 21 4.64 -44.15 -3.89
C ALA A 21 5.00 -44.82 -2.54
N GLY A 22 4.05 -45.46 -1.86
CA GLY A 22 4.28 -46.13 -0.57
C GLY A 22 4.38 -45.19 0.65
N VAL A 23 4.09 -43.90 0.47
CA VAL A 23 4.05 -42.89 1.53
C VAL A 23 2.65 -42.92 2.16
N THR A 24 2.47 -43.72 3.22
CA THR A 24 1.13 -44.03 3.74
C THR A 24 0.90 -43.65 5.21
N THR A 25 1.97 -43.61 6.02
CA THR A 25 1.87 -43.23 7.44
C THR A 25 1.95 -41.72 7.64
N ASP A 26 1.36 -41.19 8.71
CA ASP A 26 1.37 -39.75 9.02
C ASP A 26 2.79 -39.18 9.16
N ALA A 27 3.72 -39.97 9.70
CA ALA A 27 5.13 -39.59 9.80
C ALA A 27 5.79 -39.48 8.41
N GLN A 28 5.55 -40.44 7.52
CA GLN A 28 6.04 -40.39 6.14
C GLN A 28 5.43 -39.23 5.36
N LEU A 29 4.13 -38.95 5.57
CA LEU A 29 3.43 -37.83 4.92
C LEU A 29 4.00 -36.48 5.38
N ARG A 30 4.26 -36.32 6.68
CA ARG A 30 4.89 -35.11 7.22
C ARG A 30 6.32 -34.95 6.71
N ASP A 31 7.12 -36.02 6.69
CA ASP A 31 8.48 -35.99 6.14
C ASP A 31 8.47 -35.64 4.64
N HIS A 32 7.56 -36.23 3.86
CA HIS A 32 7.38 -35.90 2.44
C HIS A 32 7.00 -34.43 2.25
N PHE A 33 6.05 -33.90 3.02
CA PHE A 33 5.67 -32.50 2.97
C PHE A 33 6.86 -31.57 3.26
N LEU A 34 7.59 -31.85 4.34
CA LEU A 34 8.75 -31.05 4.71
C LEU A 34 9.89 -31.14 3.70
N ARG A 35 10.10 -32.28 3.03
CA ARG A 35 11.18 -32.43 2.06
C ARG A 35 10.84 -31.93 0.67
N PHE A 36 9.59 -32.03 0.25
CA PHE A 36 9.18 -31.76 -1.14
C PHE A 36 7.89 -30.94 -1.19
N GLY A 37 6.85 -31.39 -0.48
CA GLY A 37 5.49 -30.85 -0.66
C GLY A 37 5.33 -29.36 -0.40
N ALA A 38 6.04 -28.79 0.57
CA ALA A 38 5.98 -27.36 0.84
C ALA A 38 6.47 -26.54 -0.37
N ASP A 39 7.64 -26.85 -0.90
CA ASP A 39 8.22 -26.14 -2.06
C ASP A 39 7.45 -26.41 -3.35
N GLU A 40 6.89 -27.61 -3.50
CA GLU A 40 5.97 -27.96 -4.60
C GLU A 40 4.60 -27.24 -4.50
N GLY A 41 4.32 -26.58 -3.38
CA GLY A 41 3.04 -25.90 -3.14
C GLY A 41 1.87 -26.86 -2.93
N ARG A 42 2.13 -28.12 -2.53
CA ARG A 42 1.09 -29.11 -2.26
C ARG A 42 0.22 -28.68 -1.08
N ARG A 43 -1.09 -28.88 -1.21
CA ARG A 43 -2.04 -28.52 -0.14
C ARG A 43 -1.92 -29.51 1.01
N PHE A 44 -1.65 -29.00 2.21
CA PHE A 44 -1.33 -29.79 3.42
C PHE A 44 -2.24 -29.50 4.62
N SER A 45 -3.11 -28.52 4.47
CA SER A 45 -4.07 -28.13 5.49
C SER A 45 -5.33 -27.65 4.80
N PRO A 46 -6.52 -27.90 5.37
CA PRO A 46 -7.76 -27.35 4.83
C PRO A 46 -7.77 -25.82 4.88
N PHE A 47 -7.14 -25.19 5.88
CA PHE A 47 -7.30 -23.76 6.15
C PHE A 47 -6.08 -22.91 5.78
N ILE A 48 -4.90 -23.50 5.63
CA ILE A 48 -3.66 -22.75 5.41
C ILE A 48 -3.31 -22.70 3.93
N ASN A 49 -3.03 -21.50 3.44
CA ASN A 49 -2.50 -21.27 2.10
C ASN A 49 -1.19 -20.48 2.20
N LEU A 50 -0.06 -21.09 1.84
CA LEU A 50 1.26 -20.46 1.95
C LEU A 50 1.45 -19.31 0.96
N GLY A 51 0.81 -19.37 -0.21
CA GLY A 51 0.77 -18.23 -1.13
C GLY A 51 0.02 -17.05 -0.53
N TYR A 52 -1.13 -17.30 0.10
CA TYR A 52 -1.87 -16.29 0.83
C TYR A 52 -1.08 -15.73 2.02
N TYR A 53 -0.39 -16.59 2.77
CA TYR A 53 0.46 -16.17 3.88
C TYR A 53 1.59 -15.25 3.40
N ARG A 54 2.30 -15.61 2.32
CA ARG A 54 3.38 -14.78 1.77
C ARG A 54 2.87 -13.44 1.22
N THR A 55 1.72 -13.44 0.56
CA THR A 55 1.13 -12.23 -0.03
C THR A 55 0.53 -11.28 1.01
N SER A 56 -0.01 -11.82 2.10
CA SER A 56 -0.56 -11.04 3.21
C SER A 56 0.50 -10.51 4.19
N ASN A 57 1.75 -10.96 4.05
CA ASN A 57 2.88 -10.62 4.93
C ASN A 57 4.12 -10.27 4.07
N PRO A 58 4.09 -9.15 3.32
CA PRO A 58 5.14 -8.80 2.37
C PRO A 58 6.50 -8.51 3.03
N ASP A 59 6.53 -8.20 4.32
CA ASP A 59 7.75 -8.03 5.11
C ASP A 59 8.60 -9.31 5.17
N LEU A 60 7.98 -10.50 5.03
CA LEU A 60 8.72 -11.75 4.96
C LEU A 60 9.63 -11.81 3.72
N ALA A 61 9.16 -11.29 2.59
CA ALA A 61 9.98 -11.23 1.37
C ALA A 61 11.16 -10.27 1.54
N LEU A 62 10.96 -9.14 2.23
CA LEU A 62 12.03 -8.19 2.57
C LEU A 62 13.06 -8.81 3.52
N ALA A 63 12.63 -9.72 4.40
CA ALA A 63 13.50 -10.50 5.27
C ALA A 63 14.18 -11.70 4.56
N GLY A 64 14.00 -11.87 3.24
CA GLY A 64 14.61 -12.94 2.45
C GLY A 64 13.86 -14.26 2.46
N LEU A 65 12.66 -14.33 3.05
CA LEU A 65 11.81 -15.52 3.08
C LEU A 65 10.96 -15.55 1.80
N THR A 66 11.50 -16.19 0.77
CA THR A 66 10.92 -16.16 -0.59
C THR A 66 10.35 -17.50 -1.03
N THR A 67 10.62 -18.60 -0.32
CA THR A 67 10.07 -19.93 -0.67
C THR A 67 8.88 -20.32 0.20
N ASN A 68 8.09 -21.30 -0.27
CA ASN A 68 6.98 -21.85 0.50
C ASN A 68 7.45 -22.60 1.75
N ARG A 69 8.59 -23.32 1.69
CA ARG A 69 9.17 -23.95 2.88
C ARG A 69 9.52 -22.93 3.96
N GLN A 70 10.23 -21.86 3.61
CA GLN A 70 10.57 -20.79 4.55
C GLN A 70 9.32 -20.15 5.15
N ALA A 71 8.29 -19.93 4.32
CA ALA A 71 7.01 -19.40 4.75
C ALA A 71 6.29 -20.35 5.74
N PHE A 72 6.31 -21.66 5.49
CA PHE A 72 5.74 -22.66 6.40
C PHE A 72 6.50 -22.69 7.74
N GLU A 73 7.83 -22.76 7.70
CA GLU A 73 8.68 -22.77 8.90
C GLU A 73 8.44 -21.51 9.75
N HIS A 74 8.41 -20.34 9.11
CA HIS A 74 8.09 -19.10 9.81
C HIS A 74 6.67 -19.12 10.38
N LEU A 75 5.68 -19.59 9.64
CA LEU A 75 4.29 -19.66 10.13
C LEU A 75 4.18 -20.58 11.36
N GLU A 76 4.83 -21.74 11.33
CA GLU A 76 4.85 -22.72 12.42
C GLU A 76 5.58 -22.19 13.67
N GLN A 77 6.68 -21.46 13.49
CA GLN A 77 7.50 -20.96 14.61
C GLN A 77 7.02 -19.63 15.19
N PHE A 78 6.55 -18.71 14.34
CA PHE A 78 6.29 -17.32 14.72
C PHE A 78 4.94 -16.82 14.23
N GLY A 79 4.60 -17.09 12.96
CA GLY A 79 3.51 -16.39 12.29
C GLY A 79 2.14 -16.57 12.94
N LEU A 80 1.82 -17.78 13.41
CA LEU A 80 0.57 -18.00 14.14
C LEU A 80 0.58 -17.27 15.48
N ALA A 81 1.68 -17.35 16.25
CA ALA A 81 1.82 -16.66 17.54
C ALA A 81 1.70 -15.14 17.40
N GLU A 82 2.30 -14.58 16.36
CA GLU A 82 2.24 -13.16 16.00
C GLU A 82 0.85 -12.72 15.51
N GLY A 83 -0.02 -13.67 15.17
CA GLY A 83 -1.37 -13.39 14.66
C GLY A 83 -1.39 -13.01 13.18
N ARG A 84 -0.35 -13.39 12.43
CA ARG A 84 -0.25 -13.12 11.00
C ARG A 84 -1.34 -13.83 10.20
N ARG A 85 -1.67 -13.27 9.04
CA ARG A 85 -2.76 -13.78 8.18
C ARG A 85 -2.26 -14.88 7.26
N PHE A 86 -2.77 -16.10 7.44
CA PHE A 86 -2.39 -17.30 6.67
C PHE A 86 -3.58 -18.04 6.04
N SER A 87 -4.80 -17.59 6.33
CA SER A 87 -6.05 -18.15 5.84
C SER A 87 -7.02 -17.05 5.42
N VAL A 88 -7.74 -17.29 4.33
CA VAL A 88 -8.84 -16.41 3.90
C VAL A 88 -10.08 -16.58 4.78
N VAL A 89 -10.26 -17.73 5.44
CA VAL A 89 -11.42 -18.01 6.32
C VAL A 89 -11.10 -17.86 7.81
N PHE A 90 -9.85 -17.53 8.17
CA PHE A 90 -9.45 -17.36 9.56
C PHE A 90 -8.45 -16.22 9.73
N ASN A 91 -8.85 -15.21 10.49
CA ASN A 91 -8.03 -14.07 10.92
C ASN A 91 -8.05 -14.05 12.47
N PRO A 92 -6.91 -14.30 13.15
CA PRO A 92 -6.89 -14.40 14.61
C PRO A 92 -7.42 -13.16 15.33
N ALA A 93 -7.11 -11.97 14.84
CA ALA A 93 -7.56 -10.71 15.42
C ALA A 93 -9.08 -10.53 15.28
N PHE A 94 -9.61 -10.81 14.09
CA PHE A 94 -11.04 -10.77 13.80
C PHE A 94 -11.81 -11.83 14.60
N TYR A 95 -11.32 -13.06 14.64
CA TYR A 95 -12.00 -14.14 15.35
C TYR A 95 -12.07 -13.85 16.85
N ARG A 96 -11.00 -13.30 17.43
CA ARG A 96 -11.02 -12.85 18.83
C ARG A 96 -12.07 -11.77 19.07
N SER A 97 -12.11 -10.73 18.24
CA SER A 97 -13.04 -9.60 18.44
C SER A 97 -14.50 -10.00 18.27
N ARG A 98 -14.78 -10.96 17.37
CA ARG A 98 -16.13 -11.44 17.10
C ARG A 98 -16.65 -12.43 18.14
N ASN A 99 -15.76 -13.05 18.92
CA ASN A 99 -16.08 -14.14 19.83
C ASN A 99 -15.55 -13.86 21.26
N PRO A 100 -16.13 -12.85 21.95
CA PRO A 100 -15.70 -12.47 23.30
C PRO A 100 -15.89 -13.58 24.35
N ASP A 101 -16.76 -14.55 24.07
CA ASP A 101 -16.96 -15.74 24.89
C ASP A 101 -15.71 -16.63 24.96
N LEU A 102 -14.89 -16.67 23.90
CA LEU A 102 -13.62 -17.40 23.92
C LEU A 102 -12.60 -16.74 24.85
N VAL A 103 -12.60 -15.41 24.91
CA VAL A 103 -11.78 -14.65 25.86
C VAL A 103 -12.24 -14.92 27.30
N ALA A 104 -13.56 -14.95 27.54
CA ALA A 104 -14.12 -15.32 28.84
C ALA A 104 -13.78 -16.76 29.25
N ALA A 105 -13.71 -17.68 28.27
CA ALA A 105 -13.23 -19.04 28.45
C ALA A 105 -11.69 -19.17 28.56
N ARG A 106 -10.96 -18.03 28.59
CA ARG A 106 -9.50 -17.94 28.71
C ARG A 106 -8.72 -18.51 27.52
N LEU A 107 -9.30 -18.50 26.33
CA LEU A 107 -8.59 -18.75 25.07
C LEU A 107 -8.08 -17.40 24.56
N THR A 108 -6.83 -17.07 24.93
CA THR A 108 -6.26 -15.74 24.66
C THR A 108 -5.16 -15.76 23.60
N SER A 109 -4.48 -16.89 23.41
CA SER A 109 -3.43 -17.03 22.40
C SER A 109 -3.99 -17.25 20.99
N ASN A 110 -3.27 -16.83 19.97
CA ASN A 110 -3.67 -17.02 18.57
C ASN A 110 -3.75 -18.51 18.20
N GLU A 111 -2.88 -19.34 18.77
CA GLU A 111 -2.89 -20.80 18.63
C GLU A 111 -4.16 -21.41 19.19
N GLN A 112 -4.57 -21.01 20.41
CA GLN A 112 -5.80 -21.50 21.03
C GLN A 112 -7.03 -21.13 20.20
N LEU A 113 -7.05 -19.91 19.66
CA LEU A 113 -8.13 -19.44 18.77
C LEU A 113 -8.18 -20.25 17.46
N TYR A 114 -7.03 -20.55 16.86
CA TYR A 114 -6.96 -21.37 15.66
C TYR A 114 -7.40 -22.81 15.93
N GLU A 115 -6.95 -23.42 17.03
CA GLU A 115 -7.40 -24.75 17.44
C GLU A 115 -8.91 -24.78 17.72
N HIS A 116 -9.46 -23.75 18.37
CA HIS A 116 -10.90 -23.63 18.57
C HIS A 116 -11.64 -23.55 17.23
N TYR A 117 -11.21 -22.70 16.31
CA TYR A 117 -11.85 -22.58 15.00
C TYR A 117 -11.84 -23.90 14.22
N LYS A 118 -10.68 -24.57 14.16
CA LYS A 118 -10.49 -25.86 13.47
C LYS A 118 -11.39 -26.96 14.04
N ASN A 119 -11.46 -27.07 15.36
CA ASN A 119 -12.11 -28.19 16.05
C ASN A 119 -13.61 -27.95 16.31
N PHE A 120 -14.01 -26.69 16.52
CA PHE A 120 -15.38 -26.31 16.91
C PHE A 120 -15.96 -25.24 16.00
N GLY A 121 -15.26 -24.11 15.83
CA GLY A 121 -15.82 -22.92 15.20
C GLY A 121 -16.38 -23.13 13.78
N THR A 122 -15.75 -23.99 12.98
CA THR A 122 -16.27 -24.34 11.64
C THR A 122 -17.60 -25.10 11.67
N ASN A 123 -17.81 -25.99 12.64
CA ASN A 123 -19.07 -26.71 12.82
C ASN A 123 -20.15 -25.84 13.47
N GLU A 124 -19.74 -24.91 14.34
CA GLU A 124 -20.63 -23.92 14.99
C GLU A 124 -21.09 -22.81 14.03
N GLY A 125 -20.49 -22.70 12.85
CA GLY A 125 -20.80 -21.63 11.89
C GLY A 125 -20.25 -20.27 12.30
N ARG A 126 -19.21 -20.21 13.16
CA ARG A 126 -18.63 -18.95 13.60
C ARG A 126 -17.94 -18.23 12.44
N VAL A 127 -18.19 -16.92 12.34
CA VAL A 127 -17.51 -16.02 11.40
C VAL A 127 -16.10 -15.76 11.92
N ALA A 128 -15.09 -16.18 11.17
CA ALA A 128 -13.69 -16.16 11.61
C ALA A 128 -12.74 -15.35 10.74
N SER A 129 -13.23 -14.80 9.64
CA SER A 129 -12.59 -13.72 8.92
C SER A 129 -13.67 -12.79 8.37
N GLU A 130 -13.25 -11.60 7.96
CA GLU A 130 -14.09 -10.66 7.22
C GLU A 130 -14.50 -11.19 5.83
N PHE A 131 -13.86 -12.24 5.31
CA PHE A 131 -14.06 -12.70 3.94
C PHE A 131 -15.01 -13.88 3.82
N PHE A 132 -15.33 -14.56 4.93
CA PHE A 132 -16.17 -15.74 4.91
C PHE A 132 -17.12 -15.81 6.11
N GLU A 133 -18.42 -15.79 5.80
CA GLU A 133 -19.50 -16.04 6.74
C GLU A 133 -20.27 -17.31 6.33
N PRO A 134 -20.20 -18.40 7.10
CA PRO A 134 -20.77 -19.69 6.71
C PRO A 134 -22.27 -19.63 6.39
N SER A 135 -23.05 -18.96 7.24
CA SER A 135 -24.50 -18.81 7.07
C SER A 135 -24.86 -18.02 5.81
N PHE A 136 -24.16 -16.91 5.56
CA PHE A 136 -24.34 -16.12 4.36
C PHE A 136 -23.97 -16.92 3.11
N TYR A 137 -22.82 -17.60 3.11
CA TYR A 137 -22.37 -18.37 1.96
C TYR A 137 -23.36 -19.48 1.59
N LEU A 138 -23.86 -20.25 2.57
CA LEU A 138 -24.92 -21.21 2.30
C LEU A 138 -26.19 -20.51 1.79
N ASN A 139 -26.58 -19.39 2.38
CA ASN A 139 -27.78 -18.68 1.96
C ASN A 139 -27.71 -18.11 0.53
N ASN A 140 -26.52 -17.73 0.08
CA ASN A 140 -26.30 -17.20 -1.25
C ASN A 140 -26.13 -18.29 -2.31
N ASN A 141 -25.90 -19.54 -1.90
CA ASN A 141 -25.59 -20.66 -2.78
C ASN A 141 -26.66 -21.75 -2.67
N ALA A 142 -27.74 -21.58 -3.43
CA ALA A 142 -28.93 -22.44 -3.35
C ALA A 142 -28.65 -23.91 -3.69
N ASP A 143 -27.71 -24.16 -4.59
CA ASP A 143 -27.22 -25.50 -4.96
C ASP A 143 -26.61 -26.24 -3.75
N LEU A 144 -25.80 -25.55 -2.93
CA LEU A 144 -25.19 -26.14 -1.73
C LEU A 144 -26.22 -26.43 -0.64
N ARG A 145 -27.23 -25.58 -0.49
CA ARG A 145 -28.36 -25.86 0.42
C ARG A 145 -29.20 -27.03 -0.05
N ALA A 146 -29.44 -27.16 -1.35
CA ALA A 146 -30.25 -28.23 -1.90
C ALA A 146 -29.66 -29.61 -1.61
N VAL A 147 -28.33 -29.73 -1.54
CA VAL A 147 -27.61 -30.95 -1.15
C VAL A 147 -27.35 -31.06 0.37
N GLY A 148 -27.85 -30.12 1.17
CA GLY A 148 -27.82 -30.18 2.63
C GLY A 148 -26.45 -29.92 3.27
N PHE A 149 -25.61 -29.07 2.66
CA PHE A 149 -24.29 -28.76 3.23
C PHE A 149 -24.39 -28.14 4.63
N ASN A 150 -23.56 -28.63 5.55
CA ASN A 150 -23.33 -28.00 6.84
C ASN A 150 -22.25 -26.89 6.76
N PHE A 151 -22.04 -26.14 7.85
CA PHE A 151 -21.09 -25.03 7.87
C PHE A 151 -19.64 -25.45 7.59
N ARG A 152 -19.21 -26.62 8.05
CA ARG A 152 -17.86 -27.12 7.75
C ARG A 152 -17.71 -27.43 6.26
N GLN A 153 -18.69 -28.10 5.66
CA GLN A 153 -18.73 -28.37 4.23
C GLN A 153 -18.80 -27.07 3.41
N ALA A 154 -19.46 -26.03 3.93
CA ALA A 154 -19.49 -24.71 3.31
C ALA A 154 -18.08 -24.08 3.26
N VAL A 155 -17.33 -24.13 4.37
CA VAL A 155 -15.93 -23.67 4.43
C VAL A 155 -15.07 -24.45 3.45
N ASP A 156 -15.17 -25.78 3.48
CA ASP A 156 -14.40 -26.66 2.59
C ASP A 156 -14.74 -26.37 1.12
N HIS A 157 -16.02 -26.22 0.77
CA HIS A 157 -16.43 -25.87 -0.58
C HIS A 157 -15.88 -24.52 -1.02
N PHE A 158 -15.97 -23.50 -0.17
CA PHE A 158 -15.46 -22.18 -0.51
C PHE A 158 -13.96 -22.22 -0.82
N LEU A 159 -13.17 -22.87 0.02
CA LEU A 159 -11.72 -22.98 -0.13
C LEU A 159 -11.30 -23.82 -1.35
N ASN A 160 -12.09 -24.84 -1.72
CA ASN A 160 -11.78 -25.73 -2.84
C ASN A 160 -12.28 -25.18 -4.18
N PHE A 161 -13.49 -24.63 -4.20
CA PHE A 161 -14.25 -24.29 -5.40
C PHE A 161 -14.75 -22.85 -5.37
N GLY A 162 -15.41 -22.42 -4.29
CA GLY A 162 -16.12 -21.13 -4.25
C GLY A 162 -15.26 -19.91 -4.56
N ILE A 163 -14.00 -19.91 -4.11
CA ILE A 163 -13.00 -18.87 -4.46
C ILE A 163 -12.78 -18.80 -5.97
N ARG A 164 -12.63 -19.95 -6.64
CA ARG A 164 -12.38 -20.04 -8.10
C ARG A 164 -13.64 -19.77 -8.93
N GLU A 165 -14.79 -20.14 -8.38
CA GLU A 165 -16.11 -19.87 -8.97
C GLU A 165 -16.55 -18.42 -8.75
N GLY A 166 -15.80 -17.63 -7.97
CA GLY A 166 -16.14 -16.24 -7.67
C GLY A 166 -17.40 -16.08 -6.81
N ARG A 167 -17.77 -17.10 -6.03
CA ARG A 167 -18.96 -17.06 -5.18
C ARG A 167 -18.77 -16.05 -4.04
N LEU A 168 -19.70 -15.12 -3.92
CA LEU A 168 -19.77 -14.18 -2.80
C LEU A 168 -19.97 -14.95 -1.49
N ALA A 169 -19.08 -14.74 -0.52
CA ALA A 169 -18.95 -15.64 0.64
C ALA A 169 -18.96 -14.99 2.02
N SER A 170 -19.00 -13.69 2.05
CA SER A 170 -19.45 -12.89 3.18
C SER A 170 -20.46 -11.90 2.64
N PRO A 171 -21.40 -11.40 3.48
CA PRO A 171 -22.15 -10.23 3.09
C PRO A 171 -21.16 -9.15 2.69
N PRO A 172 -21.37 -8.42 1.59
CA PRO A 172 -20.64 -7.17 1.39
C PRO A 172 -20.89 -6.38 2.66
N VAL A 173 -19.81 -6.13 3.40
CA VAL A 173 -19.86 -5.64 4.78
C VAL A 173 -20.83 -4.47 4.75
N SER A 174 -21.97 -4.56 5.43
CA SER A 174 -23.04 -3.57 5.27
C SER A 174 -23.19 -2.72 6.53
N PRO A 175 -23.29 -1.39 6.41
CA PRO A 175 -23.17 -0.62 5.17
C PRO A 175 -21.71 -0.16 5.00
N VAL A 176 -20.89 -0.89 4.26
CA VAL A 176 -19.78 -0.25 3.54
C VAL A 176 -20.45 0.39 2.34
N GLN A 177 -20.42 1.72 2.37
CA GLN A 177 -20.77 2.55 1.25
C GLN A 177 -19.97 2.08 0.04
N ASP A 178 -20.67 1.72 -1.03
CA ASP A 178 -20.07 1.38 -2.32
C ASP A 178 -19.10 2.51 -2.72
N PRO A 179 -17.82 2.21 -3.01
CA PRO A 179 -16.84 3.16 -3.54
C PRO A 179 -17.31 3.77 -4.86
N GLY A 180 -18.26 3.12 -5.53
CA GLY A 180 -18.88 3.63 -6.73
C GLY A 180 -17.98 3.44 -7.94
N LEU A 181 -18.64 3.46 -9.10
CA LEU A 181 -18.07 3.10 -10.40
C LEU A 181 -17.41 4.29 -11.13
N SER A 182 -17.28 5.43 -10.47
CA SER A 182 -16.76 6.66 -11.08
C SER A 182 -16.25 7.66 -10.05
N THR A 183 -15.48 8.66 -10.49
CA THR A 183 -14.97 9.73 -9.62
C THR A 183 -16.08 10.53 -8.93
N SER A 184 -17.23 10.70 -9.57
CA SER A 184 -18.38 11.44 -9.00
C SER A 184 -19.12 10.65 -7.91
N THR A 185 -18.95 9.33 -7.89
CA THR A 185 -19.53 8.43 -6.89
C THR A 185 -18.49 7.92 -5.90
N ALA A 186 -17.24 8.39 -6.02
CA ALA A 186 -16.10 7.91 -5.23
C ALA A 186 -16.38 7.97 -3.73
N LEU A 187 -16.00 6.92 -2.99
CA LEU A 187 -16.06 6.95 -1.54
C LEU A 187 -14.98 7.90 -0.98
N GLY A 188 -15.43 9.00 -0.40
CA GLY A 188 -14.58 9.96 0.30
C GLY A 188 -14.02 9.40 1.61
N LEU A 189 -12.70 9.25 1.69
CA LEU A 189 -11.95 8.83 2.88
C LEU A 189 -11.53 10.02 3.76
N GLY A 190 -11.68 11.25 3.26
CA GLY A 190 -11.23 12.48 3.94
C GLY A 190 -9.70 12.63 3.92
N THR A 191 -9.17 13.41 4.86
CA THR A 191 -7.72 13.63 4.99
C THR A 191 -7.04 12.39 5.56
N LEU A 192 -6.07 11.86 4.83
CA LEU A 192 -5.33 10.67 5.24
C LEU A 192 -4.27 11.03 6.29
N LEU A 193 -4.65 11.00 7.57
CA LEU A 193 -3.78 11.36 8.71
C LEU A 193 -3.07 10.17 9.35
N ALA A 194 -3.54 8.94 9.08
CA ALA A 194 -3.02 7.68 9.61
C ALA A 194 -3.47 6.51 8.72
N LYS A 195 -3.05 5.28 9.06
CA LYS A 195 -3.41 4.08 8.32
C LYS A 195 -4.94 3.88 8.24
N ALA A 196 -5.46 3.75 7.02
CA ALA A 196 -6.80 3.28 6.71
C ALA A 196 -6.72 1.88 6.08
N SER A 197 -7.65 0.99 6.46
CA SER A 197 -7.76 -0.36 5.91
C SER A 197 -9.20 -0.63 5.53
N LEU A 198 -9.44 -0.88 4.24
CA LEU A 198 -10.76 -1.02 3.64
C LEU A 198 -10.87 -2.40 3.01
N VAL A 199 -12.03 -3.03 3.14
CA VAL A 199 -12.34 -4.32 2.50
C VAL A 199 -13.53 -4.10 1.60
N ASN A 200 -13.38 -4.46 0.32
CA ASN A 200 -14.46 -4.39 -0.65
C ASN A 200 -14.32 -5.46 -1.75
N PHE A 201 -15.14 -5.39 -2.79
CA PHE A 201 -15.09 -6.31 -3.91
C PHE A 201 -15.26 -5.60 -5.25
N VAL A 202 -14.46 -6.04 -6.23
CA VAL A 202 -14.67 -5.73 -7.65
C VAL A 202 -15.09 -6.99 -8.40
N GLY A 203 -15.61 -6.91 -9.63
CA GLY A 203 -16.06 -8.07 -10.39
C GLY A 203 -16.85 -7.70 -11.66
N PRO A 204 -17.42 -8.69 -12.36
CA PRO A 204 -18.09 -8.46 -13.65
C PRO A 204 -19.22 -7.43 -13.63
N THR A 205 -19.91 -7.28 -12.50
CA THR A 205 -21.01 -6.33 -12.30
C THR A 205 -20.59 -5.08 -11.53
N ASN A 206 -19.38 -5.07 -10.95
CA ASN A 206 -18.76 -3.96 -10.23
C ASN A 206 -17.27 -3.90 -10.58
N PRO A 207 -16.90 -3.54 -11.83
CA PRO A 207 -15.54 -3.77 -12.31
C PRO A 207 -14.48 -2.87 -11.65
N GLU A 208 -14.91 -1.74 -11.09
CA GLU A 208 -14.06 -0.67 -10.58
C GLU A 208 -14.64 -0.10 -9.29
N ASP A 209 -13.78 0.14 -8.30
CA ASP A 209 -14.12 0.83 -7.06
C ASP A 209 -13.25 2.08 -6.93
N TYR A 210 -13.89 3.26 -6.82
CA TYR A 210 -13.22 4.55 -6.67
C TYR A 210 -13.22 5.07 -5.23
N TYR A 211 -12.05 5.48 -4.74
CA TYR A 211 -11.88 6.12 -3.45
C TYR A 211 -11.26 7.51 -3.64
N LEU A 212 -11.69 8.49 -2.85
CA LEU A 212 -11.14 9.84 -2.85
C LEU A 212 -10.53 10.15 -1.48
N PHE A 213 -9.26 10.54 -1.42
CA PHE A 213 -8.63 11.03 -0.19
C PHE A 213 -7.94 12.37 -0.43
N THR A 214 -7.67 13.09 0.66
CA THR A 214 -6.95 14.35 0.63
C THR A 214 -5.68 14.28 1.48
N LEU A 215 -4.68 15.07 1.10
CA LEU A 215 -3.48 15.35 1.89
C LEU A 215 -3.46 16.85 2.23
N ASP A 216 -3.30 17.17 3.51
CA ASP A 216 -3.19 18.56 3.98
C ASP A 216 -1.78 19.13 3.78
N LYS A 217 -0.78 18.26 3.68
CA LYS A 217 0.64 18.58 3.50
C LYS A 217 1.30 17.57 2.56
N PRO A 218 2.41 17.94 1.90
CA PRO A 218 3.25 16.97 1.22
C PRO A 218 3.56 15.78 2.14
N SER A 219 3.37 14.57 1.64
CA SER A 219 3.40 13.34 2.44
C SER A 219 3.99 12.16 1.66
N ASN A 220 4.64 11.25 2.37
CA ASN A 220 5.01 9.95 1.85
C ASN A 220 3.81 9.02 1.96
N VAL A 221 3.24 8.62 0.82
CA VAL A 221 2.06 7.78 0.72
C VAL A 221 2.46 6.34 0.40
N ASN A 222 1.93 5.41 1.19
CA ASN A 222 2.00 3.97 0.95
C ASN A 222 0.58 3.45 0.69
N LEU A 223 0.36 2.87 -0.49
CA LEU A 223 -0.88 2.16 -0.83
C LEU A 223 -0.54 0.70 -1.11
N SER A 224 -1.28 -0.24 -0.53
CA SER A 224 -1.13 -1.66 -0.84
C SER A 224 -2.47 -2.33 -1.05
N LEU A 225 -2.52 -3.20 -2.07
CA LEU A 225 -3.69 -3.97 -2.44
C LEU A 225 -3.40 -5.47 -2.25
N SER A 226 -4.24 -6.11 -1.45
CA SER A 226 -4.28 -7.56 -1.31
C SER A 226 -5.55 -8.09 -1.95
N SER A 227 -5.44 -8.94 -2.97
CA SER A 227 -6.58 -9.59 -3.64
C SER A 227 -6.67 -11.07 -3.25
N PHE A 228 -7.87 -11.58 -3.00
CA PHE A 228 -8.02 -12.93 -2.43
C PHE A 228 -8.16 -14.06 -3.44
N ASN A 229 -8.67 -13.80 -4.65
CA ASN A 229 -9.05 -14.86 -5.59
C ASN A 229 -8.58 -14.64 -7.04
N SER A 230 -8.85 -13.49 -7.66
CA SER A 230 -8.29 -13.08 -8.95
C SER A 230 -7.44 -11.83 -8.76
N PRO A 231 -6.48 -11.57 -9.66
CA PRO A 231 -5.76 -10.32 -9.65
C PRO A 231 -6.69 -9.12 -9.81
N ALA A 232 -6.48 -8.11 -8.98
CA ALA A 232 -6.99 -6.76 -9.16
C ALA A 232 -5.82 -5.78 -9.32
N GLN A 233 -6.02 -4.69 -10.03
CA GLN A 233 -5.03 -3.64 -10.19
C GLN A 233 -5.39 -2.47 -9.29
N LEU A 234 -4.35 -1.80 -8.79
CA LEU A 234 -4.45 -0.56 -8.04
C LEU A 234 -3.90 0.57 -8.91
N ARG A 235 -4.71 1.60 -9.12
CA ARG A 235 -4.32 2.82 -9.82
C ARG A 235 -4.43 4.00 -8.86
N LEU A 236 -3.48 4.94 -8.99
CA LEU A 236 -3.47 6.19 -8.21
C LEU A 236 -3.45 7.36 -9.19
N PHE A 237 -4.32 8.33 -8.94
CA PHE A 237 -4.48 9.55 -9.72
C PHE A 237 -4.43 10.79 -8.82
N VAL A 238 -3.96 11.91 -9.35
CA VAL A 238 -4.05 13.23 -8.72
C VAL A 238 -5.18 14.02 -9.37
N ASP A 239 -6.02 14.68 -8.59
CA ASP A 239 -6.97 15.68 -9.11
C ASP A 239 -6.26 17.03 -9.15
N SER A 240 -5.49 17.26 -10.21
CA SER A 240 -4.54 18.37 -10.30
C SER A 240 -5.21 19.72 -10.50
N ASN A 241 -6.39 19.71 -11.13
CA ASN A 241 -7.16 20.90 -11.43
C ASN A 241 -8.36 21.08 -10.48
N THR A 242 -8.49 20.23 -9.46
CA THR A 242 -9.52 20.27 -8.41
C THR A 242 -10.94 20.23 -8.97
N ASN A 243 -11.13 19.56 -10.12
CA ASN A 243 -12.42 19.46 -10.81
C ASN A 243 -13.20 18.20 -10.42
N PHE A 244 -12.65 17.36 -9.54
CA PHE A 244 -13.20 16.08 -9.09
C PHE A 244 -13.41 15.06 -10.22
N ARG A 245 -12.52 15.08 -11.22
CA ARG A 245 -12.46 14.12 -12.32
C ARG A 245 -11.04 13.59 -12.46
N ILE A 246 -10.91 12.51 -13.22
CA ILE A 246 -9.62 12.00 -13.68
C ILE A 246 -9.49 12.40 -15.14
N ASP A 247 -8.50 13.23 -15.43
CA ASP A 247 -8.18 13.72 -16.76
C ASP A 247 -6.94 13.01 -17.36
N PRO A 248 -6.76 13.00 -18.70
CA PRO A 248 -5.56 12.46 -19.31
C PRO A 248 -4.29 13.13 -18.77
N GLY A 249 -3.36 12.33 -18.25
CA GLY A 249 -2.11 12.81 -17.63
C GLY A 249 -2.14 12.87 -16.10
N GLU A 250 -3.29 12.67 -15.46
CA GLU A 250 -3.42 12.64 -14.00
C GLU A 250 -3.15 11.27 -13.38
N GLN A 251 -3.06 10.22 -14.22
CA GLN A 251 -2.70 8.89 -13.75
C GLN A 251 -1.25 8.87 -13.33
N LEU A 252 -1.06 8.69 -12.03
CA LEU A 252 0.24 8.72 -11.42
C LEU A 252 0.87 7.31 -11.40
N ASN A 253 0.14 6.25 -11.03
CA ASN A 253 0.65 4.85 -11.03
C ASN A 253 -0.43 3.85 -11.47
N THR A 254 0.05 2.71 -11.99
CA THR A 254 -0.70 1.45 -12.05
C THR A 254 0.18 0.33 -11.53
N VAL A 255 -0.33 -0.43 -10.58
CA VAL A 255 0.31 -1.65 -10.10
C VAL A 255 -0.69 -2.79 -10.09
N SER A 256 -0.22 -4.01 -10.34
CA SER A 256 -1.04 -5.19 -10.10
C SER A 256 -1.00 -5.55 -8.62
N SER A 257 -1.90 -6.45 -8.20
CA SER A 257 -1.87 -7.05 -6.86
C SER A 257 -0.44 -7.38 -6.48
N PHE A 258 -0.06 -7.15 -5.21
CA PHE A 258 1.24 -7.48 -4.60
C PHE A 258 2.37 -6.44 -4.68
N THR A 259 2.28 -5.37 -5.48
CA THR A 259 3.29 -4.29 -5.44
C THR A 259 2.71 -3.05 -4.76
N PRO A 260 3.23 -2.62 -3.60
CA PRO A 260 2.77 -1.38 -2.98
C PRO A 260 3.19 -0.16 -3.82
N ILE A 261 2.32 0.85 -3.87
CA ILE A 261 2.67 2.18 -4.36
C ILE A 261 3.29 2.94 -3.19
N ASN A 262 4.57 3.30 -3.31
CA ASN A 262 5.30 4.13 -2.34
C ASN A 262 5.75 5.41 -3.03
N ARG A 263 5.16 6.55 -2.71
CA ARG A 263 5.51 7.83 -3.35
C ARG A 263 5.34 9.03 -2.44
N THR A 264 6.19 10.01 -2.64
CA THR A 264 5.97 11.36 -2.12
C THR A 264 4.93 12.05 -3.00
N LEU A 265 3.86 12.54 -2.39
CA LEU A 265 2.82 13.33 -3.04
C LEU A 265 2.73 14.69 -2.36
N GLY A 266 2.34 15.72 -3.10
CA GLY A 266 2.09 17.04 -2.53
C GLY A 266 0.77 17.08 -1.74
N ALA A 267 0.45 18.23 -1.15
CA ALA A 267 -0.89 18.47 -0.64
C ALA A 267 -1.90 18.48 -1.81
N GLY A 268 -3.12 17.98 -1.59
CA GLY A 268 -4.14 17.93 -2.65
C GLY A 268 -5.12 16.77 -2.54
N SER A 269 -5.90 16.59 -3.60
CA SER A 269 -6.92 15.54 -3.74
C SER A 269 -6.42 14.43 -4.65
N TYR A 270 -6.70 13.19 -4.26
CA TYR A 270 -6.21 11.99 -4.96
C TYR A 270 -7.28 10.93 -5.06
N TYR A 271 -7.34 10.26 -6.21
CA TYR A 271 -8.19 9.10 -6.42
C TYR A 271 -7.39 7.81 -6.36
N VAL A 272 -7.92 6.83 -5.63
CA VAL A 272 -7.50 5.43 -5.72
C VAL A 272 -8.58 4.65 -6.44
N ASP A 273 -8.16 3.82 -7.37
CA ASP A 273 -9.05 3.01 -8.19
C ASP A 273 -8.57 1.56 -8.10
N VAL A 274 -9.46 0.70 -7.62
CA VAL A 274 -9.25 -0.74 -7.62
C VAL A 274 -10.07 -1.29 -8.78
N VAL A 275 -9.42 -1.97 -9.72
CA VAL A 275 -10.07 -2.50 -10.93
C VAL A 275 -9.77 -3.96 -11.12
N THR A 276 -10.73 -4.72 -11.65
CA THR A 276 -10.48 -6.08 -12.14
C THR A 276 -11.02 -6.27 -13.55
N GLY A 277 -10.21 -6.92 -14.39
CA GLY A 277 -10.67 -7.49 -15.67
C GLY A 277 -11.18 -8.93 -15.52
N SER A 278 -11.30 -9.43 -14.28
CA SER A 278 -11.70 -10.81 -14.02
C SER A 278 -13.18 -11.05 -14.33
N SER A 279 -13.46 -12.21 -14.92
CA SER A 279 -14.82 -12.76 -15.04
C SER A 279 -15.39 -13.24 -13.71
N PHE A 280 -14.62 -13.17 -12.62
CA PHE A 280 -15.00 -13.59 -11.28
C PHE A 280 -14.92 -12.41 -10.31
N PRO A 281 -15.91 -12.24 -9.42
CA PRO A 281 -15.81 -11.28 -8.32
C PRO A 281 -14.52 -11.49 -7.54
N THR A 282 -13.83 -10.40 -7.23
CA THR A 282 -12.61 -10.32 -6.44
C THR A 282 -12.81 -9.50 -5.21
N VAL A 283 -12.79 -10.16 -4.05
CA VAL A 283 -12.67 -9.46 -2.78
C VAL A 283 -11.23 -8.97 -2.66
N TYR A 284 -11.06 -7.77 -2.12
CA TYR A 284 -9.76 -7.18 -1.86
C TYR A 284 -9.74 -6.43 -0.54
N GLN A 285 -8.52 -6.23 -0.04
CA GLN A 285 -8.23 -5.29 1.03
C GLN A 285 -7.30 -4.20 0.48
N LEU A 286 -7.71 -2.95 0.65
CA LEU A 286 -6.94 -1.76 0.34
C LEU A 286 -6.44 -1.13 1.65
N ASP A 287 -5.13 -1.11 1.83
CA ASP A 287 -4.48 -0.38 2.92
C ASP A 287 -3.89 0.92 2.36
N LEU A 288 -4.19 2.05 3.01
CA LEU A 288 -3.65 3.36 2.70
C LEU A 288 -2.96 3.93 3.94
N ASN A 289 -1.80 4.54 3.77
CA ASN A 289 -1.11 5.26 4.83
C ASN A 289 -0.40 6.48 4.26
N ALA A 290 -0.37 7.59 5.00
CA ALA A 290 0.41 8.77 4.65
C ALA A 290 1.17 9.26 5.88
N THR A 291 2.44 9.62 5.69
CA THR A 291 3.25 10.29 6.70
C THR A 291 3.73 11.63 6.16
N PRO A 292 3.40 12.76 6.83
CA PRO A 292 3.83 14.08 6.38
C PRO A 292 5.34 14.15 6.16
N SER A 293 5.74 14.76 5.04
CA SER A 293 7.13 15.04 4.73
C SER A 293 7.67 16.09 5.71
N PRO A 294 8.91 15.95 6.19
CA PRO A 294 9.50 16.98 7.02
C PRO A 294 9.73 18.26 6.21
N THR A 295 9.31 19.40 6.75
CA THR A 295 9.60 20.73 6.21
C THR A 295 10.33 21.55 7.27
N THR A 296 11.32 22.35 6.86
CA THR A 296 11.98 23.30 7.79
C THR A 296 11.35 24.69 7.73
N ASN A 297 10.54 24.95 6.70
CA ASN A 297 9.88 26.23 6.48
C ASN A 297 8.43 26.15 7.01
N PRO A 298 8.00 27.09 7.87
CA PRO A 298 6.61 27.17 8.32
C PRO A 298 5.68 27.74 7.23
N THR A 299 6.24 28.36 6.20
CA THR A 299 5.55 28.97 5.06
C THR A 299 6.12 28.44 3.77
N ASP A 300 5.24 27.98 2.89
CA ASP A 300 5.52 27.63 1.49
C ASP A 300 6.30 28.78 0.80
N PRO A 301 7.43 28.49 0.12
CA PRO A 301 8.18 29.46 -0.68
C PRO A 301 7.40 30.08 -1.84
N GLY A 302 6.33 29.40 -2.27
CA GLY A 302 5.33 29.93 -3.17
C GLY A 302 5.73 29.84 -4.64
N ASN A 303 4.69 29.75 -5.47
CA ASN A 303 4.80 29.42 -6.89
C ASN A 303 5.06 30.60 -7.83
N THR A 304 5.38 31.79 -7.31
CA THR A 304 5.72 32.97 -8.15
C THR A 304 6.82 33.81 -7.52
N PRO A 305 7.61 34.57 -8.31
CA PRO A 305 8.67 35.44 -7.78
C PRO A 305 8.16 36.48 -6.77
N ASN A 306 6.94 36.99 -6.95
CA ASN A 306 6.32 37.95 -6.04
C ASN A 306 6.04 37.36 -4.64
N ASN A 307 5.79 36.06 -4.58
CA ASN A 307 5.50 35.36 -3.33
C ASN A 307 6.74 34.69 -2.73
N ALA A 308 7.92 34.87 -3.34
CA ALA A 308 9.15 34.20 -2.97
C ALA A 308 9.47 34.35 -1.48
N LEU A 309 9.85 33.26 -0.82
CA LEU A 309 10.33 33.29 0.55
C LEU A 309 11.60 34.13 0.65
N ASN A 310 11.50 35.26 1.36
CA ASN A 310 12.61 36.17 1.55
C ASN A 310 13.54 35.67 2.66
N LEU A 311 14.72 35.20 2.28
CA LEU A 311 15.78 34.73 3.18
C LEU A 311 16.61 35.89 3.78
N GLY A 312 16.39 37.12 3.31
CA GLY A 312 17.14 38.31 3.70
C GLY A 312 18.56 38.31 3.16
N THR A 313 19.49 38.92 3.89
CA THR A 313 20.91 38.90 3.54
C THR A 313 21.51 37.52 3.81
N LEU A 314 22.16 36.94 2.82
CA LEU A 314 22.86 35.66 2.94
C LEU A 314 24.30 35.93 3.40
N SER A 315 24.61 35.55 4.65
CA SER A 315 25.93 35.77 5.27
C SER A 315 26.51 34.48 5.88
N GLY A 316 26.04 33.33 5.42
CA GLY A 316 26.36 32.00 5.93
C GLY A 316 25.49 30.94 5.27
N THR A 317 25.47 29.72 5.82
CA THR A 317 24.68 28.62 5.25
C THR A 317 23.23 28.64 5.72
N ARG A 318 22.30 28.56 4.77
CA ARG A 318 20.88 28.26 4.96
C ARG A 318 20.61 26.85 4.46
N VAL A 319 19.94 26.04 5.28
CA VAL A 319 19.45 24.72 4.88
C VAL A 319 17.93 24.80 4.86
N LEU A 320 17.35 24.55 3.69
CA LEU A 320 15.94 24.72 3.40
C LEU A 320 15.41 23.38 2.91
N GLN A 321 14.35 22.89 3.51
CA GLN A 321 13.72 21.63 3.16
C GLN A 321 12.27 21.87 2.80
N ASP A 322 11.92 21.47 1.58
CA ASP A 322 10.57 21.63 1.04
C ASP A 322 10.24 20.57 -0.01
N PHE A 323 9.08 20.72 -0.66
CA PHE A 323 8.57 19.82 -1.68
C PHE A 323 8.28 20.56 -2.98
N VAL A 324 8.63 19.95 -4.11
CA VAL A 324 8.10 20.35 -5.42
C VAL A 324 7.52 19.15 -6.16
N GLY A 325 6.42 19.37 -6.86
CA GLY A 325 5.77 18.35 -7.66
C GLY A 325 4.50 18.79 -8.36
N SER A 326 3.64 17.83 -8.67
CA SER A 326 2.44 18.02 -9.50
C SER A 326 1.42 19.03 -8.93
N THR A 327 1.30 19.14 -7.61
CA THR A 327 0.39 20.09 -6.95
C THR A 327 1.07 21.34 -6.43
N ASP A 328 2.41 21.39 -6.49
CA ASP A 328 3.24 22.50 -6.01
C ASP A 328 4.47 22.63 -6.92
N ARG A 329 4.36 23.43 -7.97
CA ARG A 329 5.27 23.34 -9.13
C ARG A 329 6.57 24.11 -8.94
N ASN A 330 6.58 25.12 -8.10
CA ASN A 330 7.66 26.08 -8.00
C ASN A 330 7.81 26.52 -6.55
N ASP A 331 9.05 26.48 -6.08
CA ASP A 331 9.46 27.14 -4.85
C ASP A 331 10.40 28.29 -5.17
N PHE A 332 9.92 29.52 -4.99
CA PHE A 332 10.75 30.70 -5.16
C PHE A 332 11.35 31.16 -3.83
N TYR A 333 12.67 31.36 -3.83
CA TYR A 333 13.40 31.96 -2.72
C TYR A 333 14.05 33.26 -3.19
N ARG A 334 14.04 34.29 -2.35
CA ARG A 334 14.74 35.55 -2.60
C ARG A 334 15.79 35.80 -1.53
N PHE A 335 16.97 36.27 -1.92
CA PHE A 335 18.03 36.64 -0.99
C PHE A 335 18.85 37.82 -1.52
N VAL A 336 19.63 38.43 -0.62
CA VAL A 336 20.51 39.56 -0.94
C VAL A 336 21.96 39.18 -0.63
N LEU A 337 22.87 39.46 -1.56
CA LEU A 337 24.31 39.45 -1.32
C LEU A 337 24.79 40.88 -1.04
N GLY A 338 25.42 41.08 0.11
CA GLY A 338 25.97 42.39 0.50
C GLY A 338 27.34 42.71 -0.09
N ASN A 339 28.08 41.69 -0.52
CA ASN A 339 29.43 41.79 -1.08
C ASN A 339 29.58 40.83 -2.26
N ILE A 340 30.72 40.90 -2.95
CA ILE A 340 31.11 39.85 -3.89
C ILE A 340 31.33 38.56 -3.08
N SER A 341 30.62 37.49 -3.44
CA SER A 341 30.57 36.22 -2.70
C SER A 341 30.63 35.02 -3.65
N ASN A 342 31.21 33.92 -3.16
CA ASN A 342 31.09 32.61 -3.82
C ASN A 342 29.79 31.95 -3.34
N LEU A 343 28.71 32.11 -4.10
CA LEU A 343 27.45 31.46 -3.84
C LEU A 343 27.58 29.96 -4.12
N ASN A 344 27.37 29.13 -3.11
CA ASN A 344 27.25 27.68 -3.25
C ASN A 344 25.80 27.25 -3.06
N LEU A 345 25.25 26.52 -4.02
CA LEU A 345 23.93 25.90 -3.96
C LEU A 345 24.08 24.40 -4.16
N SER A 346 23.49 23.58 -3.28
CA SER A 346 23.38 22.14 -3.48
C SER A 346 21.98 21.62 -3.18
N LEU A 347 21.61 20.52 -3.84
CA LEU A 347 20.36 19.80 -3.65
C LEU A 347 20.62 18.37 -3.19
N THR A 348 19.91 17.95 -2.15
CA THR A 348 19.99 16.60 -1.55
C THR A 348 18.60 16.08 -1.15
N SER A 349 18.51 14.82 -0.69
CA SER A 349 17.25 14.16 -0.29
C SER A 349 16.17 14.12 -1.37
N VAL A 350 16.62 14.03 -2.62
CA VAL A 350 15.79 14.01 -3.83
C VAL A 350 15.42 12.57 -4.18
N SER A 351 14.12 12.30 -4.35
CA SER A 351 13.56 11.00 -4.77
C SER A 351 13.24 10.94 -6.26
N GLU A 352 12.96 12.08 -6.89
CA GLU A 352 12.67 12.22 -8.32
C GLU A 352 13.34 13.48 -8.86
N PRO A 353 13.64 13.59 -10.17
CA PRO A 353 14.42 14.71 -10.68
C PRO A 353 13.89 16.09 -10.28
N VAL A 354 14.81 16.99 -9.92
CA VAL A 354 14.57 18.39 -9.53
C VAL A 354 15.62 19.32 -10.15
N LEU A 355 15.24 20.55 -10.42
CA LEU A 355 16.09 21.60 -10.96
C LEU A 355 15.98 22.85 -10.08
N ALA A 356 17.11 23.43 -9.69
CA ALA A 356 17.17 24.74 -9.05
C ALA A 356 17.84 25.74 -9.98
N ASN A 357 17.11 26.76 -10.42
CA ASN A 357 17.61 27.84 -11.27
C ASN A 357 17.96 29.07 -10.43
N ILE A 358 19.07 29.72 -10.74
CA ILE A 358 19.52 30.95 -10.07
C ILE A 358 19.33 32.13 -11.03
N PHE A 359 18.72 33.20 -10.54
CA PHE A 359 18.52 34.44 -11.27
C PHE A 359 19.07 35.63 -10.48
N ALA A 360 19.61 36.61 -11.18
CA ALA A 360 20.05 37.88 -10.62
C ALA A 360 19.07 38.98 -11.04
N ASP A 361 18.36 39.58 -10.08
CA ASP A 361 17.42 40.68 -10.33
C ASP A 361 18.22 41.95 -10.64
N ARG A 362 18.56 42.14 -11.92
CA ARG A 362 19.50 43.17 -12.37
C ARG A 362 18.84 44.53 -12.47
N ASN A 363 17.53 44.56 -12.71
CA ASN A 363 16.76 45.78 -12.82
C ASN A 363 16.05 46.18 -11.50
N ASN A 364 16.15 45.34 -10.46
CA ASN A 364 15.57 45.51 -9.12
C ASN A 364 14.04 45.67 -9.14
N ASN A 365 13.36 45.00 -10.07
CA ASN A 365 11.91 45.04 -10.18
C ASN A 365 11.21 43.89 -9.42
N ASN A 366 11.97 42.98 -8.78
CA ASN A 366 11.49 41.77 -8.12
C ASN A 366 10.72 40.79 -9.03
N ALA A 367 10.90 40.90 -10.35
CA ALA A 367 10.48 39.91 -11.32
C ALA A 367 11.70 39.10 -11.78
N ILE A 368 11.43 38.03 -12.52
CA ILE A 368 12.47 37.22 -13.15
C ILE A 368 12.30 37.35 -14.65
N GLU A 369 13.35 37.80 -15.34
CA GLU A 369 13.40 37.79 -16.80
C GLU A 369 14.40 36.78 -17.36
N PRO A 370 14.21 36.28 -18.60
CA PRO A 370 15.14 35.32 -19.21
C PRO A 370 16.60 35.82 -19.27
N SER A 371 16.83 37.12 -19.37
CA SER A 371 18.17 37.74 -19.38
C SER A 371 18.88 37.72 -18.02
N GLU A 372 18.16 37.39 -16.96
CA GLU A 372 18.63 37.39 -15.57
C GLU A 372 19.11 36.03 -15.09
N TYR A 373 18.89 34.99 -15.90
CA TYR A 373 19.40 33.66 -15.63
C TYR A 373 20.92 33.66 -15.42
N VAL A 374 21.36 33.00 -14.34
CA VAL A 374 22.76 32.88 -13.96
C VAL A 374 23.25 31.46 -14.22
N ALA A 375 22.66 30.48 -13.54
CA ALA A 375 23.08 29.09 -13.58
C ALA A 375 22.00 28.17 -13.02
N ASN A 376 22.21 26.86 -13.08
CA ASN A 376 21.30 25.89 -12.47
C ASN A 376 22.03 24.72 -11.81
N VAL A 377 21.30 23.99 -10.97
CA VAL A 377 21.66 22.68 -10.44
C VAL A 377 20.53 21.71 -10.74
N TYR A 378 20.80 20.66 -11.51
CA TYR A 378 19.88 19.56 -11.72
C TYR A 378 20.29 18.38 -10.82
N ALA A 379 19.37 17.79 -10.07
CA ALA A 379 19.63 16.61 -9.23
C ALA A 379 18.60 15.50 -9.52
N GLY A 380 19.08 14.27 -9.67
CA GLY A 380 18.25 13.07 -9.79
C GLY A 380 18.17 12.28 -8.48
N ALA A 381 17.36 11.21 -8.48
CA ALA A 381 17.22 10.31 -7.34
C ALA A 381 18.59 9.84 -6.81
N GLY A 382 18.84 10.02 -5.52
CA GLY A 382 20.09 9.60 -4.87
C GLY A 382 21.35 10.38 -5.28
N SER A 383 21.22 11.45 -6.06
CA SER A 383 22.34 12.32 -6.46
C SER A 383 22.51 13.48 -5.48
N ILE A 384 23.76 13.90 -5.27
CA ILE A 384 24.09 15.18 -4.64
C ILE A 384 24.77 16.02 -5.71
N ASN A 385 24.09 17.07 -6.16
CA ASN A 385 24.65 18.00 -7.14
C ASN A 385 24.73 19.40 -6.55
N ALA A 386 25.79 20.11 -6.92
CA ALA A 386 26.09 21.43 -6.40
C ALA A 386 26.71 22.32 -7.47
N ILE A 387 26.58 23.62 -7.29
CA ILE A 387 27.25 24.63 -8.10
C ILE A 387 27.84 25.72 -7.21
N THR A 388 28.93 26.29 -7.67
CA THR A 388 29.54 27.49 -7.09
C THR A 388 29.58 28.58 -8.16
N GLN A 389 29.10 29.78 -7.81
CA GLN A 389 29.13 30.97 -8.68
C GLN A 389 29.72 32.15 -7.94
N ASN A 390 30.64 32.87 -8.56
CA ASN A 390 31.17 34.12 -8.02
C ASN A 390 30.25 35.27 -8.47
N LEU A 391 29.52 35.85 -7.52
CA LEU A 391 28.45 36.80 -7.78
C LEU A 391 28.72 38.11 -7.04
N GLY A 392 28.33 39.22 -7.67
CA GLY A 392 28.42 40.55 -7.07
C GLY A 392 27.34 40.80 -6.01
N PRO A 393 27.39 41.96 -5.33
CA PRO A 393 26.30 42.38 -4.46
C PRO A 393 25.02 42.63 -5.27
N GLY A 394 23.86 42.26 -4.72
CA GLY A 394 22.58 42.41 -5.39
C GLY A 394 21.49 41.49 -4.84
N THR A 395 20.31 41.57 -5.45
CA THR A 395 19.16 40.70 -5.16
C THR A 395 19.16 39.51 -6.11
N TYR A 396 18.90 38.33 -5.58
CA TYR A 396 18.90 37.08 -6.33
C TYR A 396 17.67 36.24 -5.99
N PHE A 397 17.27 35.43 -6.96
CA PHE A 397 16.22 34.43 -6.79
C PHE A 397 16.78 33.02 -7.03
N VAL A 398 16.23 32.06 -6.29
CA VAL A 398 16.30 30.64 -6.64
C VAL A 398 14.89 30.16 -6.94
N ASP A 399 14.71 29.50 -8.08
CA ASP A 399 13.48 28.81 -8.46
C ASP A 399 13.75 27.31 -8.46
N VAL A 400 13.19 26.58 -7.50
CA VAL A 400 13.25 25.12 -7.45
C VAL A 400 12.01 24.57 -8.12
N ILE A 401 12.19 23.71 -9.13
CA ILE A 401 11.12 23.12 -9.92
C ILE A 401 11.33 21.62 -10.10
N PRO A 402 10.26 20.82 -10.24
CA PRO A 402 10.38 19.41 -10.54
C PRO A 402 10.95 19.24 -11.96
N GLY A 403 11.83 18.27 -12.13
CA GLY A 403 12.58 18.06 -13.39
C GLY A 403 11.72 17.67 -14.59
N ASN A 404 10.47 17.27 -14.36
CA ASN A 404 9.45 17.11 -15.39
C ASN A 404 8.03 17.32 -14.81
N GLN A 405 7.00 17.17 -15.64
CA GLN A 405 5.61 17.41 -15.25
C GLN A 405 5.02 16.38 -14.25
N PHE A 406 5.62 15.20 -14.15
CA PHE A 406 5.17 14.10 -13.29
C PHE A 406 6.02 13.92 -12.04
N SER A 407 7.20 14.56 -11.99
CA SER A 407 8.11 14.47 -10.86
C SER A 407 7.47 15.03 -9.59
N ASN A 408 7.55 14.28 -8.50
CA ASN A 408 7.21 14.72 -7.15
C ASN A 408 8.37 14.36 -6.22
N THR A 409 8.95 15.36 -5.56
CA THR A 409 10.11 15.12 -4.70
C THR A 409 10.17 16.12 -3.56
N ASN A 410 10.53 15.60 -2.39
CA ASN A 410 11.12 16.46 -1.36
C ASN A 410 12.53 16.85 -1.82
N TYR A 411 13.04 17.97 -1.33
CA TYR A 411 14.43 18.34 -1.48
C TYR A 411 14.94 19.03 -0.22
N ILE A 412 16.26 18.95 -0.03
CA ILE A 412 16.99 19.79 0.90
C ILE A 412 17.96 20.63 0.08
N MET A 413 17.73 21.94 0.05
CA MET A 413 18.60 22.93 -0.55
C MET A 413 19.55 23.52 0.50
N SER A 414 20.85 23.44 0.26
CA SER A 414 21.86 24.18 1.03
C SER A 414 22.35 25.36 0.21
N LEU A 415 22.15 26.57 0.73
CA LEU A 415 22.55 27.82 0.09
C LEU A 415 23.54 28.57 1.00
N SER A 416 24.71 28.94 0.50
CA SER A 416 25.74 29.66 1.30
C SER A 416 26.51 30.66 0.46
N ALA A 417 26.98 31.76 1.07
CA ALA A 417 27.69 32.84 0.40
C ALA A 417 28.69 33.55 1.32
#